data_AF-A0A2V8P4C2-F1
#
_entry.id   AF-A0A2V8P4C2-F1
#
_cell.length_a   1.000
_cell.length_b   1.000
_cell.length_c   1.000
_cell.angle_alpha   90.00
_cell.angle_beta   90.00
_cell.angle_gamma   90.00
#
_symmetry.space_group_name_H-M   'P 1'
#
loop_
_entity.id
_entity.type
_entity.pdbx_description
1 polymer ?
#
loop_
_entity_poly.entity_id
_entity_poly.type
_entity_poly.pdbx_seq_one_letter_code
_entity_poly.pdbx_strand_id
1 'polypeptide(L)'
;MHLSSEAALDLVEGTIADAERRFWSSHIGSCSECIAELLDWSALAGWVTRSHLFSAPDDVLALAMQIFETPQKIMEFRTPFRHIVARVIFDSFAQSAVAGVRRAAAVQQQMLVRHVVSQTEEFDIHIRISMLEHRRDVLGQILPRDNRTFIKNARLHLRREDKRIGSAKVNDLGEFEFRSVPDGQLSLQIDLPHLTVITALFENADTAE
;
A
#
# COMPACT_ATOMS: atom_id res chain seq x y z
N MET A 1 -5.68 42.81 -18.49
CA MET A 1 -4.98 41.51 -18.39
C MET A 1 -5.94 40.60 -17.65
N HIS A 2 -6.33 39.50 -18.26
CA HIS A 2 -7.32 38.57 -17.70
C HIS A 2 -6.63 37.27 -17.31
N LEU A 3 -7.26 36.52 -16.40
CA LEU A 3 -6.79 35.22 -15.94
C LEU A 3 -6.83 34.23 -17.10
N SER A 4 -5.72 33.53 -17.37
CA SER A 4 -5.74 32.39 -18.29
C SER A 4 -6.27 31.16 -17.56
N SER A 5 -6.76 30.18 -18.31
CA SER A 5 -7.28 28.95 -17.73
C SER A 5 -6.22 28.15 -16.95
N GLU A 6 -4.95 28.19 -17.37
CA GLU A 6 -3.84 27.58 -16.63
C GLU A 6 -3.61 28.29 -15.29
N ALA A 7 -3.57 29.62 -15.30
CA ALA A 7 -3.44 30.41 -14.08
C ALA A 7 -4.66 30.26 -13.15
N ALA A 8 -5.86 30.06 -13.69
CA ALA A 8 -7.06 29.76 -12.93
C ALA A 8 -6.97 28.39 -12.24
N LEU A 9 -6.51 27.37 -12.94
CA LEU A 9 -6.31 26.03 -12.38
C LEU A 9 -5.22 26.04 -11.29
N ASP A 10 -4.07 26.68 -11.55
CA ASP A 10 -3.00 26.82 -10.56
C ASP A 10 -3.45 27.59 -9.30
N LEU A 11 -4.35 28.57 -9.46
CA LEU A 11 -4.95 29.30 -8.36
C LEU A 11 -5.94 28.43 -7.55
N VAL A 12 -6.71 27.57 -8.21
CA VAL A 12 -7.65 26.61 -7.58
C VAL A 12 -6.90 25.48 -6.87
N GLU A 13 -5.83 24.95 -7.47
CA GLU A 13 -4.99 23.90 -6.87
C GLU A 13 -4.02 24.43 -5.81
N GLY A 14 -3.82 25.76 -5.78
CA GLY A 14 -2.97 26.43 -4.80
C GLY A 14 -1.48 26.33 -5.08
N THR A 15 -1.09 25.98 -6.32
CA THR A 15 0.30 25.79 -6.79
C THR A 15 0.99 27.09 -7.20
N ILE A 16 0.23 28.18 -7.36
CA ILE A 16 0.74 29.49 -7.75
C ILE A 16 1.58 30.18 -6.65
N ALA A 17 2.62 30.92 -7.03
CA ALA A 17 3.49 31.63 -6.09
C ALA A 17 2.75 32.76 -5.32
N ASP A 18 3.15 33.00 -4.06
CA ASP A 18 2.45 33.95 -3.16
C ASP A 18 2.34 35.39 -3.71
N ALA A 19 3.36 35.85 -4.44
CA ALA A 19 3.36 37.19 -5.04
C ALA A 19 2.27 37.31 -6.12
N GLU A 20 2.12 36.25 -6.91
CA GLU A 20 1.17 36.17 -8.01
C GLU A 20 -0.27 35.89 -7.51
N ARG A 21 -0.40 35.08 -6.44
CA ARG A 21 -1.66 34.89 -5.72
C ARG A 21 -2.25 36.22 -5.23
N ARG A 22 -1.44 37.11 -4.64
CA ARG A 22 -1.89 38.42 -4.15
C ARG A 22 -2.33 39.33 -5.29
N PHE A 23 -1.59 39.31 -6.40
CA PHE A 23 -1.95 40.05 -7.61
C PHE A 23 -3.33 39.61 -8.15
N TRP A 24 -3.52 38.30 -8.35
CA TRP A 24 -4.79 37.78 -8.85
C TRP A 24 -5.94 37.97 -7.85
N SER A 25 -5.71 37.80 -6.55
CA SER A 25 -6.72 38.04 -5.52
C SER A 25 -7.22 39.49 -5.54
N SER A 26 -6.31 40.45 -5.75
CA SER A 26 -6.68 41.87 -5.89
C SER A 26 -7.42 42.14 -7.21
N HIS A 27 -7.02 41.49 -8.30
CA HIS A 27 -7.63 41.67 -9.62
C HIS A 27 -9.04 41.09 -9.70
N ILE A 28 -9.24 39.87 -9.18
CA ILE A 28 -10.53 39.15 -9.14
C ILE A 28 -11.56 39.94 -8.34
N GLY A 29 -11.17 40.68 -7.31
CA GLY A 29 -12.07 41.59 -6.59
C GLY A 29 -12.68 42.72 -7.44
N SER A 30 -12.20 42.93 -8.67
CA SER A 30 -12.61 44.03 -9.54
C SER A 30 -12.99 43.63 -10.97
N CYS A 31 -12.80 42.36 -11.37
CA CYS A 31 -13.04 41.90 -12.74
C CYS A 31 -14.03 40.72 -12.77
N SER A 32 -15.24 40.97 -13.27
CA SER A 32 -16.31 39.97 -13.34
C SER A 32 -15.99 38.78 -14.25
N GLU A 33 -15.23 38.98 -15.32
CA GLU A 33 -14.83 37.91 -16.24
C GLU A 33 -13.85 36.94 -15.56
N CYS A 34 -12.87 37.46 -14.81
CA CYS A 34 -11.92 36.63 -14.06
C CYS A 34 -12.59 35.92 -12.88
N ILE A 35 -13.64 36.52 -12.28
CA ILE A 35 -14.48 35.83 -11.29
C ILE A 35 -15.20 34.65 -11.94
N ALA A 36 -15.80 34.84 -13.11
CA ALA A 36 -16.54 33.78 -13.80
C ALA A 36 -15.62 32.62 -14.18
N GLU A 37 -14.47 32.90 -14.79
CA GLU A 37 -13.46 31.89 -15.14
C GLU A 37 -13.01 31.10 -13.89
N LEU A 38 -12.70 31.79 -12.78
CA LEU A 38 -12.31 31.12 -11.54
C LEU A 38 -13.44 30.25 -10.95
N LEU A 39 -14.69 30.73 -11.01
CA LEU A 39 -15.84 29.96 -10.54
C LEU A 39 -16.03 28.68 -11.36
N ASP A 40 -15.91 28.76 -12.68
CA ASP A 40 -16.03 27.60 -13.58
C ASP A 40 -14.96 26.55 -13.28
N TRP A 41 -13.70 26.97 -13.11
CA TRP A 41 -12.61 26.07 -12.73
C TRP A 41 -12.78 25.50 -11.31
N SER A 42 -13.25 26.30 -10.36
CA SER A 42 -13.54 25.83 -8.99
C SER A 42 -14.67 24.80 -8.95
N ALA A 43 -15.69 24.97 -9.79
CA ALA A 43 -16.80 24.04 -9.92
C ALA A 43 -16.33 22.72 -10.54
N LEU A 44 -15.55 22.79 -11.63
CA LEU A 44 -14.95 21.62 -12.27
C LEU A 44 -14.04 20.85 -11.28
N ALA A 45 -13.19 21.56 -10.55
CA ALA A 45 -12.35 20.97 -9.51
C ALA A 45 -13.20 20.34 -8.39
N GLY A 46 -14.28 20.99 -7.96
CA GLY A 46 -15.22 20.41 -6.99
C GLY A 46 -15.91 19.13 -7.47
N TRP A 47 -16.09 18.95 -8.79
CA TRP A 47 -16.71 17.75 -9.38
C TRP A 47 -15.70 16.61 -9.53
N VAL A 48 -14.46 16.93 -9.91
CA VAL A 48 -13.37 15.95 -10.07
C VAL A 48 -12.84 15.52 -8.69
N THR A 49 -12.66 16.47 -7.80
CA THR A 49 -12.23 16.25 -6.42
C THR A 49 -13.44 15.83 -5.59
N ARG A 50 -13.74 14.53 -5.64
CA ARG A 50 -14.74 13.85 -4.78
C ARG A 50 -14.54 14.25 -3.31
N SER A 51 -15.28 15.25 -2.87
CA SER A 51 -15.19 15.89 -1.55
C SER A 51 -15.60 14.95 -0.39
N HIS A 52 -16.11 13.75 -0.69
CA HIS A 52 -16.38 12.70 0.29
C HIS A 52 -15.14 11.86 0.67
N LEU A 53 -13.97 12.16 0.11
CA LEU A 53 -12.71 11.48 0.45
C LEU A 53 -11.77 12.33 1.33
N PHE A 54 -12.14 13.58 1.62
CA PHE A 54 -11.39 14.45 2.52
C PHE A 54 -11.99 14.37 3.92
N SER A 55 -11.40 13.49 4.73
CA SER A 55 -11.67 13.27 6.15
C SER A 55 -12.98 12.54 6.46
N ALA A 56 -12.84 11.27 6.86
CA ALA A 56 -13.93 10.55 7.50
C ALA A 56 -14.35 11.30 8.78
N PRO A 57 -15.67 11.39 9.08
CA PRO A 57 -16.16 11.92 10.35
C PRO A 57 -15.43 11.28 11.55
N ASP A 58 -15.20 12.04 12.62
CA ASP A 58 -14.40 11.58 13.77
C ASP A 58 -14.95 10.29 14.40
N ASP A 59 -16.26 10.09 14.38
CA ASP A 59 -16.92 8.87 14.84
C ASP A 59 -16.65 7.68 13.91
N VAL A 60 -16.58 7.89 12.59
CA VAL A 60 -16.18 6.88 11.61
C VAL A 60 -14.69 6.56 11.75
N LEU A 61 -13.85 7.56 12.01
CA LEU A 61 -12.42 7.37 12.24
C LEU A 61 -12.18 6.62 13.56
N ALA A 62 -12.88 6.99 14.63
CA ALA A 62 -12.84 6.30 15.91
C ALA A 62 -13.36 4.87 15.81
N LEU A 63 -14.44 4.63 15.06
CA LEU A 63 -14.92 3.28 14.77
C LEU A 63 -13.89 2.48 13.98
N ALA A 64 -13.26 3.09 12.97
CA ALA A 64 -12.20 2.46 12.20
C ALA A 64 -10.97 2.14 13.07
N MET A 65 -10.61 3.02 14.01
CA MET A 65 -9.55 2.77 14.99
C MET A 65 -9.93 1.64 15.96
N GLN A 66 -11.19 1.59 16.41
CA GLN A 66 -11.69 0.54 17.30
C GLN A 66 -11.67 -0.86 16.69
N ILE A 67 -11.76 -0.98 15.36
CA ILE A 67 -11.52 -2.25 14.66
C ILE A 67 -10.13 -2.81 15.01
N PHE A 68 -9.14 -1.92 15.18
CA PHE A 68 -7.77 -2.29 15.56
C PHE A 68 -7.55 -2.36 17.08
N GLU A 69 -8.37 -1.67 17.89
CA GLU A 69 -8.27 -1.65 19.37
C GLU A 69 -9.01 -2.82 20.07
N THR A 70 -9.15 -3.98 19.42
CA THR A 70 -9.84 -5.12 20.02
C THR A 70 -9.15 -5.56 21.33
N PRO A 71 -9.85 -5.56 22.49
CA PRO A 71 -9.28 -5.94 23.77
C PRO A 71 -8.82 -7.40 23.76
N GLN A 72 -7.62 -7.62 24.31
CA GLN A 72 -6.99 -8.93 24.36
C GLN A 72 -7.81 -9.90 25.19
N LYS A 73 -8.38 -10.92 24.53
CA LYS A 73 -8.69 -12.16 25.21
C LYS A 73 -7.43 -13.02 25.11
N ILE A 74 -6.66 -13.09 26.18
CA ILE A 74 -5.57 -14.07 26.31
C ILE A 74 -6.26 -15.45 26.30
N MET A 75 -6.37 -16.02 25.11
CA MET A 75 -6.86 -17.37 24.91
C MET A 75 -5.75 -18.32 25.37
N GLU A 76 -5.86 -18.83 26.60
CA GLU A 76 -5.07 -19.97 27.06
C GLU A 76 -5.51 -21.23 26.31
N PHE A 77 -4.91 -21.48 25.13
CA PHE A 77 -5.18 -22.71 24.37
C PHE A 77 -3.90 -23.54 24.27
N ARG A 78 -3.88 -24.65 25.01
CA ARG A 78 -2.86 -25.69 24.94
C ARG A 78 -3.13 -26.59 23.73
N THR A 79 -2.63 -26.23 22.54
CA THR A 79 -2.67 -27.07 21.35
C THR A 79 -1.26 -27.43 20.85
N PRO A 80 -1.08 -28.58 20.17
CA PRO A 80 0.22 -28.97 19.62
C PRO A 80 0.68 -27.99 18.54
N PHE A 81 1.99 -27.73 18.46
CA PHE A 81 2.61 -26.91 17.43
C PHE A 81 2.20 -27.41 16.03
N ARG A 82 1.43 -26.60 15.30
CA ARG A 82 0.97 -26.92 13.96
C ARG A 82 1.87 -26.23 12.93
N HIS A 83 2.17 -26.91 11.83
CA HIS A 83 2.80 -26.31 10.65
C HIS A 83 1.76 -26.22 9.53
N ILE A 84 1.59 -25.05 8.93
CA ILE A 84 0.69 -24.86 7.77
C ILE A 84 1.39 -24.09 6.66
N VAL A 85 0.96 -24.34 5.43
CA VAL A 85 1.37 -23.57 4.26
C VAL A 85 0.23 -22.62 3.89
N ALA A 86 0.50 -21.32 3.80
CA ALA A 86 -0.48 -20.34 3.36
C ALA A 86 -0.70 -20.47 1.85
N ARG A 87 -1.94 -20.31 1.40
CA ARG A 87 -2.32 -20.37 0.00
C ARG A 87 -2.15 -18.99 -0.64
N VAL A 88 -1.37 -18.87 -1.71
CA VAL A 88 -1.32 -17.63 -2.51
C VAL A 88 -2.65 -17.46 -3.24
N ILE A 89 -3.37 -16.37 -2.95
CA ILE A 89 -4.67 -16.04 -3.56
C ILE A 89 -4.56 -14.91 -4.59
N PHE A 90 -3.47 -14.14 -4.56
CA PHE A 90 -3.20 -13.06 -5.49
C PHE A 90 -1.71 -12.91 -5.73
N ASP A 91 -1.34 -12.67 -6.99
CA ASP A 91 0.02 -12.30 -7.40
C ASP A 91 -0.05 -11.37 -8.61
N SER A 92 0.47 -10.15 -8.47
CA SER A 92 0.44 -9.16 -9.54
C SER A 92 1.28 -9.54 -10.76
N PHE A 93 2.28 -10.41 -10.60
CA PHE A 93 3.12 -10.88 -11.72
C PHE A 93 2.54 -12.11 -12.42
N ALA A 94 1.58 -12.80 -11.81
CA ALA A 94 0.84 -13.89 -12.44
C ALA A 94 -0.34 -13.38 -13.30
N GLN A 95 -0.68 -12.09 -13.20
CA GLN A 95 -1.71 -11.48 -14.05
C GLN A 95 -1.10 -11.15 -15.42
N SER A 96 -1.57 -11.83 -16.47
CA SER A 96 -1.23 -11.46 -17.84
C SER A 96 -1.62 -10.00 -18.07
N ALA A 97 -0.66 -9.18 -18.53
CA ALA A 97 -0.93 -7.80 -18.90
C ALA A 97 -2.10 -7.77 -19.89
N VAL A 98 -3.17 -7.04 -19.52
CA VAL A 98 -4.32 -6.80 -20.39
C VAL A 98 -3.81 -6.25 -21.73
N ALA A 99 -4.23 -6.89 -22.82
CA ALA A 99 -3.90 -6.42 -24.17
C ALA A 99 -4.33 -4.95 -24.33
N GLY A 100 -3.37 -4.08 -24.67
CA GLY A 100 -3.64 -2.65 -24.91
C GLY A 100 -2.85 -1.66 -24.05
N VAL A 101 -2.08 -2.10 -23.06
CA VAL A 101 -1.16 -1.22 -22.33
C VAL A 101 -0.01 -0.82 -23.25
N ARG A 102 -0.02 0.44 -23.73
CA ARG A 102 1.14 1.03 -24.42
C ARG A 102 2.30 1.10 -23.42
N ARG A 103 3.19 0.11 -23.44
CA ARG A 103 4.49 0.20 -22.76
C ARG A 103 5.25 1.37 -23.39
N ALA A 104 5.35 2.48 -22.67
CA ALA A 104 6.32 3.51 -22.98
C ALA A 104 7.71 2.91 -22.79
N ALA A 105 8.40 2.66 -23.89
CA ALA A 105 9.80 2.28 -23.88
C ALA A 105 10.64 3.50 -23.47
N ALA A 106 10.98 3.58 -22.19
CA ALA A 106 12.12 4.35 -21.71
C ALA A 106 12.82 3.50 -20.63
N VAL A 107 13.96 2.96 -21.03
CA VAL A 107 14.91 2.19 -20.22
C VAL A 107 15.76 3.19 -19.44
N GLN A 108 15.64 3.16 -18.10
CA GLN A 108 16.69 3.49 -17.11
C GLN A 108 16.08 3.25 -15.70
N GLN A 109 16.60 2.25 -14.98
CA GLN A 109 16.25 1.90 -13.58
C GLN A 109 14.75 1.67 -13.30
N GLN A 110 14.12 0.73 -14.00
CA GLN A 110 12.73 0.36 -13.71
C GLN A 110 12.63 -0.34 -12.35
N MET A 111 12.17 0.41 -11.35
CA MET A 111 11.73 -0.13 -10.08
C MET A 111 10.57 -1.10 -10.35
N LEU A 112 10.81 -2.40 -10.18
CA LEU A 112 9.77 -3.42 -10.31
C LEU A 112 9.09 -3.58 -8.94
N VAL A 113 7.76 -3.53 -8.93
CA VAL A 113 6.98 -3.74 -7.71
C VAL A 113 6.03 -4.91 -7.93
N ARG A 114 6.15 -5.92 -7.08
CA ARG A 114 5.27 -7.09 -7.06
C ARG A 114 4.46 -7.13 -5.77
N HIS A 115 3.19 -7.46 -5.90
CA HIS A 115 2.28 -7.65 -4.79
C HIS A 115 1.82 -9.11 -4.73
N VAL A 116 1.92 -9.73 -3.55
CA VAL A 116 1.47 -11.09 -3.28
C VAL A 116 0.53 -11.05 -2.08
N VAL A 117 -0.59 -11.76 -2.17
CA VAL A 117 -1.47 -11.98 -1.02
C VAL A 117 -1.57 -13.48 -0.79
N SER A 118 -1.19 -13.90 0.41
CA SER A 118 -1.32 -15.27 0.88
C SER A 118 -2.34 -15.36 1.99
N GLN A 119 -3.08 -16.46 2.03
CA GLN A 119 -4.22 -16.63 2.90
C GLN A 119 -4.08 -17.88 3.75
N THR A 120 -4.46 -17.74 5.02
CA THR A 120 -4.71 -18.85 5.95
C THR A 120 -6.19 -18.85 6.36
N GLU A 121 -6.55 -19.77 7.25
CA GLU A 121 -7.89 -19.78 7.86
C GLU A 121 -8.12 -18.55 8.76
N GLU A 122 -7.08 -18.06 9.43
CA GLU A 122 -7.21 -17.07 10.51
C GLU A 122 -6.82 -15.65 10.08
N PHE A 123 -5.91 -15.52 9.11
CA PHE A 123 -5.35 -14.25 8.67
C PHE A 123 -4.87 -14.29 7.22
N ASP A 124 -4.81 -13.11 6.61
CA ASP A 124 -4.17 -12.85 5.32
C ASP A 124 -2.78 -12.21 5.53
N ILE A 125 -1.90 -12.42 4.56
CA ILE A 125 -0.52 -11.93 4.54
C ILE A 125 -0.35 -11.15 3.24
N HIS A 126 -0.28 -9.84 3.35
CA HIS A 126 -0.06 -8.93 2.23
C HIS A 126 1.42 -8.63 2.11
N ILE A 127 1.99 -8.77 0.92
CA ILE A 127 3.43 -8.63 0.70
C ILE A 127 3.66 -7.76 -0.53
N ARG A 128 4.52 -6.75 -0.38
CA ARG A 128 5.06 -5.92 -1.43
C ARG A 128 6.56 -6.17 -1.54
N ILE A 129 6.99 -6.59 -2.72
CA ILE A 129 8.40 -6.80 -3.06
C ILE A 129 8.78 -5.68 -4.03
N SER A 130 9.73 -4.84 -3.63
CA SER A 130 10.26 -3.76 -4.46
C SER A 130 11.68 -4.13 -4.90
N MET A 131 11.95 -4.09 -6.20
CA MET A 131 13.26 -4.41 -6.78
C MET A 131 13.79 -3.17 -7.50
N LEU A 132 14.96 -2.71 -7.08
CA LEU A 132 15.70 -1.64 -7.74
C LEU A 132 17.13 -2.12 -7.95
N GLU A 133 17.53 -2.30 -9.22
CA GLU A 133 18.83 -2.87 -9.62
C GLU A 133 19.11 -4.23 -8.94
N HIS A 134 19.96 -4.25 -7.91
CA HIS A 134 20.35 -5.44 -7.14
C HIS A 134 19.82 -5.41 -5.69
N ARG A 135 18.93 -4.48 -5.38
CA ARG A 135 18.34 -4.35 -4.04
C ARG A 135 16.87 -4.73 -4.08
N ARG A 136 16.53 -5.77 -3.32
CA ARG A 136 15.15 -6.20 -3.07
C ARG A 136 14.77 -5.83 -1.65
N ASP A 137 13.69 -5.06 -1.51
CA ASP A 137 13.10 -4.76 -0.20
C ASP A 137 11.72 -5.45 -0.14
N VAL A 138 11.46 -6.15 0.96
CA VAL A 138 10.20 -6.87 1.23
C VAL A 138 9.49 -6.17 2.37
N LEU A 139 8.34 -5.60 2.07
CA LEU A 139 7.42 -5.02 3.04
C LEU A 139 6.18 -5.91 3.09
N GLY A 140 5.58 -6.06 4.26
CA GLY A 140 4.34 -6.78 4.35
C GLY A 140 3.56 -6.51 5.61
N GLN A 141 2.34 -7.01 5.63
CA GLN A 141 1.41 -6.86 6.72
C GLN A 141 0.60 -8.15 6.93
N ILE A 142 0.43 -8.54 8.19
CA ILE A 142 -0.46 -9.63 8.58
C ILE A 142 -1.79 -9.03 9.01
N LEU A 143 -2.89 -9.47 8.40
CA LEU A 143 -4.24 -8.95 8.66
C LEU A 143 -5.16 -10.07 9.16
N PRO A 144 -5.76 -9.98 10.35
CA PRO A 144 -6.76 -10.96 10.79
C PRO A 144 -8.01 -10.89 9.90
N ARG A 145 -8.62 -12.04 9.58
CA ARG A 145 -9.80 -12.10 8.69
C ARG A 145 -11.13 -11.80 9.40
N ASP A 146 -11.16 -11.97 10.70
CA ASP A 146 -12.31 -11.72 11.57
C ASP A 146 -11.93 -10.70 12.66
N ASN A 147 -12.87 -10.37 13.54
CA ASN A 147 -12.66 -9.61 14.79
C ASN A 147 -11.79 -10.37 15.83
N ARG A 148 -10.94 -11.30 15.37
CA ARG A 148 -10.00 -12.07 16.18
C ARG A 148 -8.82 -11.16 16.53
N THR A 149 -8.31 -11.37 17.74
CA THR A 149 -7.19 -10.60 18.29
C THR A 149 -6.01 -10.54 17.33
N PHE A 150 -5.52 -9.33 17.11
CA PHE A 150 -4.34 -9.05 16.30
C PHE A 150 -3.15 -9.92 16.76
N ILE A 151 -2.39 -10.47 15.81
CA ILE A 151 -1.29 -11.40 16.08
C ILE A 151 -0.07 -10.64 16.59
N LYS A 152 -0.05 -10.37 17.90
CA LYS A 152 1.11 -9.79 18.58
C LYS A 152 2.18 -10.86 18.79
N ASN A 153 3.45 -10.45 18.72
CA ASN A 153 4.64 -11.30 18.88
C ASN A 153 4.91 -12.31 17.76
N ALA A 154 4.30 -12.16 16.58
CA ALA A 154 4.71 -12.95 15.42
C ALA A 154 6.19 -12.69 15.11
N ARG A 155 6.98 -13.75 15.07
CA ARG A 155 8.38 -13.68 14.62
C ARG A 155 8.44 -14.15 13.19
N LEU A 156 8.92 -13.28 12.31
CA LEU A 156 9.05 -13.57 10.90
C LEU A 156 10.47 -13.94 10.57
N HIS A 157 10.61 -14.92 9.70
CA HIS A 157 11.88 -15.43 9.22
C HIS A 157 11.83 -15.45 7.70
N LEU A 158 12.63 -14.60 7.08
CA LEU A 158 12.84 -14.67 5.65
C LEU A 158 13.84 -15.80 5.38
N ARG A 159 13.47 -16.72 4.50
CA ARG A 159 14.24 -17.89 4.15
C ARG A 159 14.53 -17.88 2.66
N ARG A 160 15.71 -18.37 2.31
CA ARG A 160 16.08 -18.75 0.95
C ARG A 160 16.38 -20.23 1.00
N GLU A 161 15.64 -21.02 0.24
CA GLU A 161 15.61 -22.48 0.39
C GLU A 161 15.35 -22.84 1.87
N ASP A 162 16.23 -23.61 2.50
CA ASP A 162 16.15 -23.99 3.91
C ASP A 162 16.97 -23.11 4.87
N LYS A 163 17.61 -22.06 4.37
CA LYS A 163 18.43 -21.17 5.19
C LYS A 163 17.66 -19.90 5.56
N ARG A 164 17.61 -19.62 6.85
CA ARG A 164 17.13 -18.33 7.36
C ARG A 164 18.15 -17.24 7.03
N ILE A 165 17.73 -16.26 6.23
CA ILE A 165 18.56 -15.13 5.81
C ILE A 165 18.21 -13.83 6.55
N GLY A 166 17.05 -13.76 7.21
CA GLY A 166 16.64 -12.60 7.99
C GLY A 166 15.60 -12.94 9.05
N SER A 167 15.47 -12.08 10.05
CA SER A 167 14.37 -12.15 11.03
C SER A 167 13.80 -10.76 11.33
N ALA A 168 12.49 -10.67 11.46
CA ALA A 168 11.78 -9.46 11.84
C ALA A 168 10.71 -9.77 12.89
N LYS A 169 10.24 -8.74 13.60
CA LYS A 169 9.01 -8.81 14.40
C LYS A 169 7.96 -7.94 13.72
N VAL A 170 6.70 -8.33 13.81
CA VAL A 170 5.61 -7.41 13.45
C VAL A 170 5.50 -6.27 14.47
N ASN A 171 5.13 -5.08 13.99
CA ASN A 171 4.70 -3.98 14.85
C ASN A 171 3.24 -4.20 15.32
N ASP A 172 2.69 -3.24 16.08
CA ASP A 172 1.31 -3.30 16.58
C ASP A 172 0.24 -3.27 15.48
N LEU A 173 0.60 -2.89 14.26
CA LEU A 173 -0.26 -2.87 13.07
C LEU A 173 -0.06 -4.11 12.17
N GLY A 174 0.83 -5.02 12.56
CA GLY A 174 1.14 -6.23 11.79
C GLY A 174 2.12 -6.06 10.66
N GLU A 175 2.73 -4.90 10.55
CA GLU A 175 3.68 -4.60 9.50
C GLU A 175 5.06 -5.15 9.83
N PHE A 176 5.78 -5.55 8.79
CA PHE A 176 7.16 -6.00 8.87
C PHE A 176 7.94 -5.57 7.62
N GLU A 177 9.26 -5.49 7.77
CA GLU A 177 10.16 -5.07 6.71
C GLU A 177 11.44 -5.92 6.71
N PHE A 178 11.90 -6.28 5.52
CA PHE A 178 13.24 -6.77 5.25
C PHE A 178 13.87 -5.92 4.14
N ARG A 179 15.04 -5.34 4.41
CA ARG A 179 15.80 -4.55 3.43
C ARG A 179 16.98 -5.31 2.89
N SER A 180 17.41 -4.98 1.66
CA SER A 180 18.61 -5.53 1.03
C SER A 180 18.58 -7.07 0.98
N VAL A 181 17.41 -7.61 0.64
CA VAL A 181 17.18 -9.04 0.48
C VAL A 181 17.89 -9.53 -0.78
N PRO A 182 18.61 -10.67 -0.72
CA PRO A 182 19.25 -11.25 -1.90
C PRO A 182 18.20 -11.81 -2.88
N ASP A 183 18.58 -11.86 -4.15
CA ASP A 183 17.78 -12.50 -5.19
C ASP A 183 17.67 -14.03 -4.99
N GLY A 184 16.66 -14.61 -5.64
CA GLY A 184 16.38 -16.04 -5.64
C GLY A 184 15.01 -16.39 -5.05
N GLN A 185 14.76 -17.69 -4.94
CA GLN A 185 13.50 -18.19 -4.41
C GLN A 185 13.41 -17.98 -2.89
N LEU A 186 12.49 -17.11 -2.49
CA LEU A 186 12.29 -16.75 -1.09
C LEU A 186 11.03 -17.41 -0.53
N SER A 187 11.05 -17.67 0.76
CA SER A 187 9.86 -18.00 1.54
C SER A 187 9.85 -17.19 2.83
N LEU A 188 8.66 -16.86 3.29
CA LEU A 188 8.44 -16.22 4.57
C LEU A 188 7.86 -17.25 5.52
N GLN A 189 8.56 -17.47 6.63
CA GLN A 189 8.09 -18.26 7.75
C GLN A 189 7.60 -17.30 8.84
N ILE A 190 6.43 -17.57 9.40
CA ILE A 190 5.83 -16.80 10.49
C ILE A 190 5.65 -17.76 11.66
N ASP A 191 6.41 -17.51 12.73
CA ASP A 191 6.33 -18.27 13.96
C ASP A 191 5.43 -17.55 14.96
N LEU A 192 4.33 -18.22 15.30
CA LEU A 192 3.38 -17.86 16.32
C LEU A 192 3.52 -18.83 17.51
N PRO A 193 2.97 -18.52 18.69
CA PRO A 193 3.16 -19.36 19.88
C PRO A 193 2.86 -20.85 19.69
N HIS A 194 1.92 -21.20 18.81
CA HIS A 194 1.51 -22.59 18.56
C HIS A 194 1.35 -22.93 17.07
N LEU A 195 1.77 -22.03 16.17
CA LEU A 195 1.56 -22.18 14.73
C LEU A 195 2.76 -21.63 13.97
N THR A 196 3.34 -22.43 13.09
CA THR A 196 4.29 -21.96 12.09
C THR A 196 3.60 -21.95 10.73
N VAL A 197 3.57 -20.78 10.10
CA VAL A 197 3.04 -20.60 8.75
C VAL A 197 4.19 -20.39 7.77
N ILE A 198 4.16 -21.08 6.64
CA ILE A 198 5.12 -20.87 5.55
C ILE A 198 4.35 -20.35 4.34
N THR A 199 4.82 -19.26 3.74
CA THR A 199 4.36 -18.79 2.44
C THR A 199 5.53 -18.65 1.49
N ALA A 200 5.37 -19.14 0.27
CA ALA A 200 6.36 -18.95 -0.78
C ALA A 200 6.20 -17.58 -1.42
N LEU A 201 7.34 -16.97 -1.80
CA LEU A 201 7.44 -15.71 -2.50
C LEU A 201 8.09 -15.99 -3.86
N PHE A 202 7.47 -16.85 -4.67
CA PHE A 202 8.04 -17.37 -5.92
C PHE A 202 8.30 -16.25 -6.93
N GLU A 203 9.49 -16.03 -7.44
CA GLU A 203 9.60 -15.34 -8.73
C GLU A 203 9.00 -16.26 -9.81
N ASN A 204 8.15 -15.74 -10.70
CA ASN A 204 7.79 -16.52 -11.88
C ASN A 204 9.09 -16.80 -12.64
N ALA A 205 9.54 -18.05 -12.59
CA ALA A 205 10.47 -18.55 -13.56
C ALA A 205 9.72 -18.59 -14.89
N ASP A 206 10.24 -17.90 -15.90
CA ASP A 206 10.01 -18.28 -17.28
C ASP A 206 10.38 -19.77 -17.41
N THR A 207 9.37 -20.63 -17.34
CA THR A 207 9.39 -21.91 -18.05
C THR A 207 8.69 -21.66 -19.37
N ALA A 208 9.49 -21.47 -20.42
CA ALA A 208 9.10 -21.80 -21.78
C ALA A 208 10.33 -22.38 -22.47
N GLU A 209 10.17 -23.63 -22.92
CA GLU A 209 11.05 -24.39 -23.81
C GLU A 209 11.62 -23.59 -24.99
#